data_AF-A0A7V4DGH3-F1
#
_entry.id   AF-A0A7V4DGH3-F1
#
_cell.length_a   1.000
_cell.length_b   1.000
_cell.length_c   1.000
_cell.angle_alpha   90.00
_cell.angle_beta   90.00
_cell.angle_gamma   90.00
#
_symmetry.space_group_name_H-M   'P 1'
#
loop_
_entity.id
_entity.type
_entity.pdbx_description
1 polymer ?
#
loop_
_entity_poly.entity_id
_entity_poly.type
_entity_poly.pdbx_seq_one_letter_code
_entity_poly.pdbx_strand_id
1 'polypeptide(L)'
;TTLERYLELTGYDFATFTEKMRNVARWRLKKHFVLEKYAREYGLEVTEEELHRLVESVARRTGKPLEKVAERLVRSNALVEAANRLLSSKLVEDLLSRVKIQEIAEPLNFDQWQALGDPEEEMVQG
;
A
#
# COMPACT_ATOMS: atom_id res chain seq x y z
N THR A 1 -11.03 16.36 12.19
CA THR A 1 -11.42 17.18 11.02
C THR A 1 -12.78 16.72 10.58
N THR A 2 -13.78 17.60 10.49
CA THR A 2 -15.13 17.22 10.03
C THR A 2 -15.20 17.30 8.51
N LEU A 3 -16.17 16.61 7.91
CA LEU A 3 -16.36 16.61 6.46
C LEU A 3 -16.71 18.02 5.95
N GLU A 4 -17.54 18.73 6.69
CA GLU A 4 -17.97 20.09 6.40
C GLU A 4 -16.77 21.03 6.26
N ARG A 5 -15.83 20.95 7.21
CA ARG A 5 -14.61 21.77 7.18
C ARG A 5 -13.71 21.44 5.99
N TYR A 6 -13.66 20.18 5.56
CA TYR A 6 -12.89 19.77 4.39
C TYR A 6 -13.51 20.28 3.08
N LEU A 7 -14.84 20.23 2.97
CA LEU A 7 -15.57 20.76 1.80
C LEU A 7 -15.39 22.28 1.67
N GLU A 8 -15.47 23.03 2.79
CA GLU A 8 -15.17 24.47 2.82
C GLU A 8 -13.76 24.79 2.29
N LEU A 9 -12.75 24.05 2.76
CA LEU A 9 -11.35 24.30 2.40
C LEU A 9 -11.01 23.92 0.96
N THR A 10 -11.71 22.91 0.41
CA THR A 10 -11.46 22.41 -0.96
C THR A 10 -12.34 23.07 -2.01
N GLY A 11 -13.36 23.84 -1.59
CA GLY A 11 -14.35 24.44 -2.49
C GLY A 11 -15.26 23.41 -3.17
N TYR A 12 -15.27 22.16 -2.68
CA TYR A 12 -16.11 21.11 -3.24
C TYR A 12 -17.50 21.13 -2.61
N ASP A 13 -18.53 20.94 -3.43
CA ASP A 13 -19.83 20.51 -2.94
C ASP A 13 -19.81 19.00 -2.60
N PHE A 14 -20.83 18.54 -1.89
CA PHE A 14 -20.93 17.15 -1.47
C PHE A 14 -21.04 16.16 -2.65
N ALA A 15 -21.68 16.56 -3.76
CA ALA A 15 -21.84 15.73 -4.95
C ALA A 15 -20.50 15.46 -5.63
N THR A 16 -19.73 16.52 -5.89
CA THR A 16 -18.38 16.49 -6.46
C THR A 16 -17.43 15.69 -5.57
N PHE A 17 -17.51 15.90 -4.25
CA PHE A 17 -16.73 15.13 -3.29
C PHE A 17 -17.06 13.63 -3.36
N THR A 18 -18.34 13.28 -3.38
CA THR A 18 -18.80 11.88 -3.45
C THR A 18 -18.34 11.20 -4.74
N GLU A 19 -18.43 11.90 -5.88
CA GLU A 19 -17.95 11.40 -7.16
C GLU A 19 -16.44 11.16 -7.14
N LYS A 20 -15.64 12.12 -6.64
CA LYS A 20 -14.19 11.96 -6.49
C LYS A 20 -13.84 10.79 -5.57
N MET A 21 -14.51 10.68 -4.42
CA MET A 21 -14.30 9.57 -3.48
C MET A 21 -14.67 8.22 -4.08
N ARG A 22 -15.71 8.16 -4.92
CA ARG A 22 -16.09 6.94 -5.66
C ARG A 22 -14.98 6.53 -6.64
N ASN A 23 -14.38 7.48 -7.36
CA ASN A 23 -13.26 7.18 -8.27
C ASN A 23 -12.03 6.69 -7.51
N VAL A 24 -11.70 7.33 -6.38
CA VAL A 24 -10.62 6.87 -5.49
C VAL A 24 -10.90 5.47 -4.96
N ALA A 25 -12.12 5.19 -4.51
CA ALA A 25 -12.50 3.87 -4.01
C ALA A 25 -12.40 2.80 -5.12
N ARG A 26 -12.87 3.11 -6.33
CA ARG A 26 -12.76 2.23 -7.49
C ARG A 26 -11.30 1.90 -7.81
N TRP A 27 -10.43 2.90 -7.87
CA TRP A 27 -8.99 2.70 -8.09
C TRP A 27 -8.36 1.84 -7.00
N ARG A 28 -8.67 2.13 -5.73
CA ARG A 28 -8.16 1.35 -4.58
C ARG A 28 -8.59 -0.11 -4.64
N LEU A 29 -9.85 -0.40 -5.00
CA LEU A 29 -10.35 -1.76 -5.14
C LEU A 29 -9.69 -2.48 -6.31
N LYS A 30 -9.58 -1.84 -7.49
CA LYS A 30 -8.85 -2.40 -8.62
C LYS A 30 -7.42 -2.78 -8.23
N LYS A 31 -6.68 -1.84 -7.63
CA LYS A 31 -5.31 -2.07 -7.15
C LYS A 31 -5.25 -3.24 -6.17
N HIS A 32 -6.18 -3.30 -5.22
CA HIS A 32 -6.25 -4.39 -4.25
C HIS A 32 -6.41 -5.76 -4.92
N PHE A 33 -7.39 -5.92 -5.80
CA PHE A 33 -7.63 -7.20 -6.46
C PHE A 33 -6.51 -7.62 -7.43
N VAL A 34 -5.90 -6.66 -8.14
CA VAL A 34 -4.76 -6.94 -9.01
C VAL A 34 -3.57 -7.44 -8.20
N LEU A 35 -3.21 -6.75 -7.12
CA LEU A 35 -2.09 -7.15 -6.26
C LEU A 35 -2.36 -8.47 -5.52
N GLU A 36 -3.61 -8.71 -5.12
CA GLU A 36 -4.01 -9.97 -4.49
C GLU A 36 -3.90 -11.15 -5.47
N LYS A 37 -4.36 -10.97 -6.72
CA LYS A 37 -4.19 -11.98 -7.77
C LYS A 37 -2.71 -12.24 -8.05
N TYR A 38 -1.92 -11.18 -8.17
CA TYR A 38 -0.47 -11.25 -8.37
C TYR A 38 0.20 -12.03 -7.23
N ALA A 39 -0.10 -11.71 -5.97
CA ALA A 39 0.46 -12.39 -4.82
C ALA A 39 0.21 -13.91 -4.88
N ARG A 40 -1.01 -14.33 -5.24
CA ARG A 40 -1.34 -15.75 -5.42
C ARG A 40 -0.54 -16.41 -6.56
N GLU A 41 -0.44 -15.73 -7.69
CA GLU A 41 0.21 -16.27 -8.90
C GLU A 41 1.71 -16.49 -8.69
N TYR A 42 2.36 -15.60 -7.94
CA TYR A 42 3.80 -15.64 -7.67
C TYR A 42 4.15 -16.25 -6.31
N GLY A 43 3.17 -16.82 -5.59
CA GLY A 43 3.40 -17.47 -4.29
C GLY A 43 3.91 -16.52 -3.20
N LEU A 44 3.51 -15.25 -3.26
CA LEU A 44 3.85 -14.25 -2.26
C LEU A 44 2.86 -14.33 -1.10
N GLU A 45 3.32 -14.89 0.00
CA GLU A 45 2.58 -14.97 1.26
C GLU A 45 3.44 -14.51 2.43
N VAL A 46 2.79 -14.18 3.54
CA VAL A 46 3.48 -13.90 4.80
C VAL A 46 3.48 -15.18 5.61
N THR A 47 4.67 -15.67 5.90
CA THR A 47 4.91 -16.89 6.66
C THR A 47 4.77 -16.67 8.17
N GLU A 48 4.53 -17.74 8.91
CA GLU A 48 4.49 -17.68 10.38
C GLU A 48 5.82 -17.24 10.96
N GLU A 49 6.95 -17.65 10.36
CA GLU A 49 8.29 -17.26 10.76
C GLU A 49 8.53 -15.75 10.58
N GLU A 50 8.02 -15.16 9.51
CA GLU A 50 8.09 -13.71 9.29
C GLU A 50 7.30 -12.94 10.34
N LEU A 51 6.10 -13.41 10.68
CA LEU A 51 5.30 -12.83 11.75
C LEU A 51 5.98 -13.00 13.11
N HIS A 52 6.55 -14.16 13.40
CA HIS A 52 7.29 -14.42 14.63
C HIS A 52 8.47 -13.46 14.78
N ARG A 53 9.30 -13.32 13.74
CA ARG A 53 10.42 -12.37 13.71
C ARG A 53 9.97 -10.93 13.95
N LEU A 54 8.80 -10.55 13.44
CA LEU A 54 8.21 -9.23 13.69
C LEU A 54 7.85 -9.05 15.17
N VAL A 55 7.19 -10.05 15.78
CA VAL A 55 6.85 -10.03 17.21
C VAL A 55 8.11 -9.97 18.07
N GLU A 56 9.14 -10.78 17.76
CA GLU A 56 10.44 -10.74 18.44
C GLU A 56 11.13 -9.37 18.32
N SER A 57 11.08 -8.77 17.14
CA SER A 57 11.61 -7.41 16.91
C SER A 57 10.89 -6.37 17.77
N VAL A 58 9.57 -6.47 17.92
CA VAL A 58 8.80 -5.58 18.80
C VAL A 58 9.13 -5.85 20.28
N ALA A 59 9.23 -7.11 20.70
CA ALA A 59 9.61 -7.49 22.05
C ALA A 59 10.97 -6.93 22.45
N ARG A 60 11.99 -7.13 21.60
CA ARG A 60 13.34 -6.57 21.79
C ARG A 60 13.32 -5.04 21.91
N ARG A 61 12.64 -4.35 20.99
CA ARG A 61 12.57 -2.88 21.00
C ARG A 61 11.82 -2.30 22.20
N THR A 62 10.87 -3.04 22.75
CA THR A 62 10.04 -2.59 23.87
C THR A 62 10.50 -3.11 25.23
N GLY A 63 11.48 -4.01 25.27
CA GLY A 63 11.95 -4.68 26.49
C GLY A 63 10.89 -5.56 27.16
N LYS A 64 9.87 -5.99 26.42
CA LYS A 64 8.74 -6.76 26.95
C LYS A 64 8.86 -8.24 26.60
N PRO A 65 8.34 -9.15 27.45
CA PRO A 65 8.28 -10.57 27.13
C PRO A 65 7.51 -10.85 25.83
N LEU A 66 7.98 -11.82 25.06
CA LEU A 66 7.46 -12.15 23.73
C LEU A 66 5.96 -12.48 23.79
N GLU A 67 5.55 -13.29 24.76
CA GLU A 67 4.18 -13.74 24.95
C GLU A 67 3.24 -12.57 25.21
N LYS A 68 3.67 -11.60 26.01
CA LYS A 68 2.90 -10.39 26.32
C LYS A 68 2.75 -9.47 25.11
N VAL A 69 3.78 -9.42 24.26
CA VAL A 69 3.72 -8.68 23.00
C VAL A 69 2.78 -9.36 22.01
N ALA A 70 2.92 -10.67 21.82
CA ALA A 70 2.05 -11.48 20.95
C ALA A 70 0.57 -11.32 21.35
N GLU A 71 0.26 -11.52 22.62
CA GLU A 71 -1.09 -11.38 23.17
C GLU A 71 -1.68 -9.98 22.91
N ARG A 72 -0.88 -8.93 23.10
CA ARG A 72 -1.31 -7.55 22.83
C ARG A 72 -1.56 -7.31 21.34
N LEU A 73 -0.68 -7.80 20.47
CA LEU A 73 -0.79 -7.61 19.02
C LEU A 73 -1.99 -8.34 18.44
N VAL A 74 -2.32 -9.53 18.94
CA VAL A 74 -3.53 -10.26 18.57
C VAL A 74 -4.78 -9.50 19.02
N ARG A 75 -4.85 -9.09 20.30
CA ARG A 75 -6.02 -8.37 20.85
C ARG A 75 -6.30 -7.04 20.15
N SER A 76 -5.27 -6.37 19.64
CA SER A 76 -5.38 -5.07 18.97
C SER A 76 -5.54 -5.16 17.46
N ASN A 77 -5.62 -6.37 16.89
CA ASN A 77 -5.60 -6.61 15.44
C ASN A 77 -4.32 -6.11 14.73
N ALA A 78 -3.32 -5.66 15.49
CA ALA A 78 -2.07 -5.11 14.96
C ALA A 78 -1.23 -6.17 14.24
N LEU A 79 -1.41 -7.45 14.57
CA LEU A 79 -0.73 -8.55 13.87
C LEU A 79 -1.21 -8.69 12.41
N VAL A 80 -2.52 -8.54 12.17
CA VAL A 80 -3.11 -8.56 10.83
C VAL A 80 -2.63 -7.36 10.01
N GLU A 81 -2.61 -6.17 10.62
CA GLU A 81 -2.06 -4.98 9.96
C GLU A 81 -0.58 -5.14 9.60
N ALA A 82 0.20 -5.73 10.52
CA ALA A 82 1.61 -6.01 10.29
C ALA A 82 1.81 -7.01 9.13
N ALA A 83 1.02 -8.08 9.07
CA ALA A 83 1.02 -9.02 7.97
C ALA A 83 0.72 -8.32 6.63
N ASN A 84 -0.33 -7.50 6.57
CA ASN A 84 -0.68 -6.76 5.35
C ASN A 84 0.44 -5.82 4.88
N ARG A 85 1.15 -5.17 5.81
CA ARG A 85 2.30 -4.30 5.49
C ARG A 85 3.50 -5.11 4.99
N LEU A 86 3.78 -6.27 5.60
CA LEU A 86 4.82 -7.19 5.14
C LEU A 86 4.53 -7.67 3.72
N LEU A 87 3.31 -8.16 3.46
CA LEU A 87 2.90 -8.58 2.12
C LEU A 87 3.03 -7.45 1.10
N SER A 88 2.59 -6.24 1.46
CA SER A 88 2.71 -5.06 0.58
C SER A 88 4.17 -4.74 0.23
N SER A 89 5.08 -4.90 1.19
CA SER A 89 6.52 -4.66 0.97
C SER A 89 7.10 -5.72 0.04
N LYS A 90 6.80 -7.01 0.28
CA LYS A 90 7.20 -8.13 -0.59
C LYS A 90 6.71 -7.95 -2.02
N LEU A 91 5.46 -7.51 -2.19
CA LEU A 91 4.88 -7.21 -3.51
C LEU A 91 5.64 -6.11 -4.25
N VAL A 92 5.97 -5.01 -3.56
CA VAL A 92 6.74 -3.91 -4.17
C VAL A 92 8.15 -4.38 -4.54
N GLU A 93 8.84 -5.10 -3.66
CA GLU A 93 10.17 -5.62 -3.91
C GLU A 93 10.19 -6.60 -5.11
N ASP A 94 9.23 -7.52 -5.17
CA ASP A 94 9.13 -8.46 -6.28
C ASP A 94 8.79 -7.75 -7.60
N LEU A 95 7.86 -6.77 -7.60
CA LEU A 95 7.58 -5.95 -8.78
C LEU A 95 8.81 -5.16 -9.24
N LEU A 96 9.52 -4.51 -8.30
CA LEU A 96 10.74 -3.76 -8.60
C LEU A 96 11.83 -4.63 -9.23
N SER A 97 11.92 -5.90 -8.85
CA SER A 97 12.87 -6.85 -9.43
C SER A 97 12.57 -7.23 -10.89
N ARG A 98 11.35 -6.94 -11.38
CA ARG A 98 10.85 -7.34 -12.71
C ARG A 98 10.68 -6.17 -13.68
N VAL A 99 10.59 -4.95 -13.18
CA VAL A 99 10.41 -3.75 -14.00
C VAL A 99 11.74 -3.21 -14.52
N LYS A 100 11.69 -2.55 -15.68
CA LYS A 100 12.83 -1.79 -16.18
C LYS A 100 12.89 -0.45 -15.46
N ILE A 101 13.98 -0.18 -14.76
CA ILE A 101 14.22 1.10 -14.09
C ILE A 101 15.09 1.96 -15.00
N GLN A 102 14.60 3.15 -15.34
CA GLN A 102 15.35 4.15 -16.07
C GLN A 102 15.77 5.27 -15.12
N GLU A 103 17.07 5.50 -15.00
CA GLU A 103 17.59 6.68 -14.32
C GLU A 103 17.49 7.88 -15.26
N ILE A 104 16.98 8.98 -14.73
CA ILE A 104 16.87 10.26 -15.43
C ILE A 104 17.91 11.23 -14.87
N ALA A 105 18.58 11.97 -15.75
CA ALA A 105 19.67 12.87 -15.37
C ALA A 105 19.18 14.08 -14.54
N GLU A 106 17.95 14.52 -14.77
CA GLU A 106 17.32 15.62 -14.04
C GLU A 106 15.99 15.13 -13.43
N PRO A 107 15.69 15.47 -12.17
CA PRO A 107 14.44 15.07 -11.54
C PRO A 107 13.26 15.75 -12.23
N LEU A 108 12.22 14.97 -12.56
CA LEU A 108 10.99 15.52 -13.09
C LEU A 108 10.25 16.32 -12.03
N ASN A 109 9.76 17.48 -12.41
CA ASN A 109 8.73 18.17 -11.63
C ASN A 109 7.37 17.47 -11.80
N PHE A 110 6.38 17.90 -11.02
CA PHE A 110 5.06 17.26 -11.00
C PHE A 110 4.35 17.31 -12.37
N ASP A 111 4.44 18.43 -13.08
CA ASP A 111 3.81 18.61 -14.39
C ASP A 111 4.47 17.72 -15.45
N GLN A 112 5.80 17.61 -15.41
CA GLN A 112 6.58 16.70 -16.25
C GLN A 112 6.25 15.24 -15.95
N TRP A 113 6.03 14.88 -14.69
CA TRP A 113 5.62 13.52 -14.30
C TRP A 113 4.21 13.17 -14.79
N GLN A 114 3.27 14.11 -14.72
CA GLN A 114 1.91 13.92 -15.26
C GLN A 114 1.87 13.85 -16.79
N ALA A 115 2.87 14.43 -17.46
CA ALA A 115 2.98 14.42 -18.91
C ALA A 115 3.69 13.16 -19.46
N LEU A 116 4.37 12.38 -18.61
CA LEU A 116 4.75 11.01 -18.99
C LEU A 116 3.43 10.25 -19.22
N GLY A 117 3.24 9.73 -20.43
CA GLY A 117 1.98 9.13 -20.86
C GLY A 117 1.40 8.15 -19.85
N ASP A 118 0.08 7.96 -19.90
CA ASP A 118 -0.62 7.03 -19.02
C ASP A 118 0.04 5.65 -19.13
N PRO A 119 0.63 5.10 -18.06
CA PRO A 119 1.29 3.79 -18.11
C PRO A 119 0.34 2.67 -18.52
N GLU A 120 -0.99 2.88 -18.47
CA GLU A 120 -1.97 1.95 -19.03
C GLU A 120 -1.91 1.84 -20.58
N GLU A 121 -1.52 2.88 -21.32
CA GLU A 121 -1.47 2.85 -22.80
C GLU A 121 -0.23 2.11 -23.35
N GLU A 122 0.92 2.21 -22.68
CA GLU A 122 2.15 1.52 -23.11
C GLU A 122 2.12 0.01 -22.86
N MET A 123 1.35 -0.46 -21.85
CA MET A 123 1.23 -1.88 -21.52
C MET A 123 0.38 -2.70 -22.51
N VAL A 124 -0.40 -2.06 -23.39
CA VAL A 124 -1.24 -2.74 -24.40
C VAL A 124 -0.49 -2.97 -25.72
N GLN A 125 0.66 -2.31 -25.92
CA GLN A 125 1.44 -2.42 -27.17
C GLN A 125 2.74 -3.23 -27.05
N GLY A 126 2.92 -3.98 -25.94
CA GLY A 126 4.07 -4.86 -25.69
C GLY A 126 3.76 -6.34 -25.84
#